data_AF-A0A935K1P4-F1
#
_entry.id   AF-A0A935K1P4-F1
#
_cell.length_a   1.000
_cell.length_b   1.000
_cell.length_c   1.000
_cell.angle_alpha   90.00
_cell.angle_beta   90.00
_cell.angle_gamma   90.00
#
_symmetry.space_group_name_H-M   'P 1'
#
loop_
_entity.id
_entity.type
_entity.pdbx_description
1 polymer ?
#
loop_
_entity_poly.entity_id
_entity_poly.type
_entity_poly.pdbx_seq_one_letter_code
_entity_poly.pdbx_strand_id
1 'polypeptide(L)'
;MLVRNWGLPAIFGLAIRFHHELDVYELPDKTLPSTALSFIAVTQVAEHISHELLGENDLEVGTELFEKALAHLGIGQEEFDDLRARVAEAIGADA
;
A
#
# COMPACT_ATOMS: atom_id res chain seq x y z
N MET A 1 20.07 3.86 -6.31
CA MET A 1 18.71 3.29 -6.18
C MET A 1 18.29 2.72 -7.52
N LEU A 2 18.01 1.41 -7.60
CA LEU A 2 17.65 0.71 -8.84
C LEU A 2 16.57 1.44 -9.66
N VAL A 3 15.55 1.96 -8.97
CA VAL A 3 14.40 2.69 -9.54
C VAL A 3 14.82 3.79 -10.54
N ARG A 4 15.82 4.61 -10.19
CA ARG A 4 16.32 5.68 -11.06
C ARG A 4 17.09 5.14 -12.27
N ASN A 5 17.81 4.03 -12.07
CA ASN A 5 18.58 3.40 -13.14
C ASN A 5 17.70 2.63 -14.14
N TRP A 6 16.47 2.31 -13.76
CA TRP A 6 15.46 1.69 -14.62
C TRP A 6 14.60 2.69 -15.39
N GLY A 7 14.86 4.00 -15.25
CA GLY A 7 14.10 5.03 -15.96
C GLY A 7 12.68 5.25 -15.44
N LEU A 8 12.37 4.77 -14.23
CA LEU A 8 11.05 4.97 -13.63
C LEU A 8 10.84 6.45 -13.26
N PRO A 9 9.60 6.96 -13.43
CA PRO A 9 9.23 8.29 -12.94
C PRO A 9 9.62 8.51 -11.48
N ALA A 10 10.10 9.72 -11.17
CA ALA A 10 10.60 10.07 -9.84
C ALA A 10 9.55 9.86 -8.73
N ILE A 11 8.27 9.98 -9.06
CA ILE A 11 7.15 9.74 -8.15
C ILE A 11 7.14 8.32 -7.57
N PHE A 12 7.49 7.30 -8.35
CA PHE A 12 7.62 5.94 -7.84
C PHE A 12 8.81 5.79 -6.91
N GLY A 13 9.90 6.52 -7.18
CA GLY A 13 11.04 6.58 -6.28
C GLY A 13 10.68 7.17 -4.91
N LEU A 14 9.75 8.14 -4.88
CA LEU A 14 9.21 8.67 -3.61
C LEU A 14 8.29 7.65 -2.94
N ALA A 15 7.33 7.08 -3.65
CA ALA A 15 6.42 6.09 -3.08
C ALA A 15 7.19 4.91 -2.46
N ILE A 16 8.13 4.31 -3.20
CA ILE A 16 8.99 3.23 -2.71
C ILE A 16 9.84 3.67 -1.51
N ARG A 17 10.30 4.92 -1.47
CA ARG A 17 11.12 5.39 -0.35
C ARG A 17 10.32 5.54 0.95
N PHE A 18 9.06 5.98 0.85
CA PHE A 18 8.27 6.41 2.01
C PHE A 18 7.19 5.40 2.45
N HIS A 19 6.95 4.32 1.71
CA HIS A 19 5.78 3.44 1.94
C HIS A 19 5.72 2.72 3.30
N HIS A 20 6.79 2.68 4.09
CA HIS A 20 6.78 2.10 5.45
C HIS A 20 6.95 3.16 6.55
N GLU A 21 7.00 4.45 6.21
CA GLU A 21 7.12 5.52 7.21
C GLU A 21 5.76 5.75 7.91
N LEU A 22 5.72 5.66 9.24
CA LEU A 22 4.48 5.74 10.03
C LEU A 22 3.75 7.09 9.91
N ASP A 23 4.52 8.16 9.70
CA ASP A 23 4.04 9.53 9.57
C ASP A 23 3.75 9.94 8.12
N VAL A 24 3.76 9.00 7.16
CA VAL A 24 3.68 9.30 5.72
C VAL A 24 2.42 10.07 5.32
N TYR A 25 1.30 9.85 6.01
CA TYR A 25 0.03 10.55 5.80
C TYR A 25 -0.01 11.96 6.40
N GLU A 26 0.97 12.31 7.24
CA GLU A 26 1.10 13.60 7.90
C GLU A 26 2.13 14.50 7.20
N LEU A 27 2.88 13.95 6.22
CA LEU A 27 3.88 14.69 5.47
C LEU A 27 3.23 15.78 4.59
N PRO A 28 3.85 16.97 4.50
CA PRO A 28 3.35 18.03 3.65
C PRO A 28 3.57 17.71 2.16
N ASP A 29 2.70 18.22 1.28
CA ASP A 29 2.72 17.95 -0.17
C ASP A 29 4.06 18.31 -0.85
N LYS A 30 4.77 19.31 -0.31
CA LYS A 30 6.13 19.68 -0.75
C LYS A 30 7.18 18.57 -0.53
N THR A 31 6.95 17.69 0.43
CA THR A 31 7.81 16.56 0.78
C THR A 31 7.36 15.31 0.05
N LEU A 32 6.05 15.04 0.08
CA LEU A 32 5.44 13.89 -0.58
C LEU A 32 4.18 14.35 -1.32
N PRO A 33 4.22 14.44 -2.66
CA PRO A 33 3.06 14.82 -3.43
C PRO A 33 1.89 13.86 -3.19
N SER A 34 0.66 14.38 -3.14
CA SER A 34 -0.55 13.59 -2.91
C SER A 34 -0.68 12.36 -3.84
N THR A 35 -0.27 12.48 -5.11
CA THR A 35 -0.26 11.35 -6.04
C THR A 35 0.72 10.24 -5.63
N ALA A 36 1.86 10.59 -5.02
CA ALA A 36 2.80 9.60 -4.48
C ALA A 36 2.21 8.90 -3.25
N LEU A 37 1.52 9.66 -2.39
CA LEU A 37 0.81 9.13 -1.23
C LEU A 37 -0.29 8.12 -1.63
N SER A 38 -1.02 8.38 -2.71
CA SER A 38 -1.99 7.40 -3.24
C SER A 38 -1.34 6.10 -3.72
N PHE A 39 -0.15 6.15 -4.32
CA PHE A 39 0.58 4.91 -4.65
C PHE A 39 1.01 4.15 -3.40
N ILE A 40 1.46 4.87 -2.37
CA ILE A 40 1.80 4.28 -1.07
C ILE A 40 0.59 3.57 -0.46
N ALA A 41 -0.57 4.24 -0.41
CA ALA A 41 -1.78 3.67 0.16
C ALA A 41 -2.20 2.38 -0.57
N VAL A 42 -2.15 2.36 -1.91
CA VAL A 42 -2.41 1.14 -2.69
C VAL A 42 -1.41 0.03 -2.35
N THR A 43 -0.11 0.35 -2.24
CA THR A 43 0.92 -0.63 -1.87
C THR A 43 0.69 -1.20 -0.47
N GLN A 44 0.38 -0.36 0.52
CA GLN A 44 0.13 -0.78 1.89
C GLN A 44 -1.07 -1.73 1.99
N VAL A 45 -2.18 -1.41 1.31
CA VAL A 45 -3.35 -2.30 1.25
C VAL A 45 -3.01 -3.62 0.54
N ALA A 46 -2.30 -3.57 -0.60
CA ALA A 46 -1.92 -4.77 -1.34
C ALA A 46 -0.96 -5.68 -0.55
N GLU A 47 0.01 -5.09 0.16
CA GLU A 47 0.96 -5.81 1.02
C GLU A 47 0.23 -6.46 2.20
N HIS A 48 -0.65 -5.72 2.87
CA HIS A 48 -1.48 -6.26 3.96
C HIS A 48 -2.31 -7.48 3.51
N ILE A 49 -3.04 -7.36 2.40
CA ILE A 49 -3.83 -8.46 1.82
C ILE A 49 -2.91 -9.64 1.45
N SER A 50 -1.75 -9.38 0.84
CA SER A 50 -0.83 -10.43 0.41
C SER A 50 -0.28 -11.21 1.60
N HIS A 51 0.17 -10.52 2.66
CA HIS A 51 0.65 -11.16 3.87
C HIS A 51 -0.45 -12.00 4.54
N GLU A 52 -1.67 -11.46 4.63
CA GLU A 52 -2.81 -12.17 5.19
C GLU A 52 -3.10 -13.48 4.44
N LEU A 53 -3.21 -13.41 3.11
CA LEU A 53 -3.58 -14.56 2.28
C LEU A 53 -2.45 -15.61 2.17
N LEU A 54 -1.20 -15.18 2.23
CA LEU A 54 -0.03 -16.07 2.17
C LEU A 54 0.39 -16.61 3.55
N GLY A 55 -0.21 -16.13 4.63
CA GLY A 55 0.15 -16.50 6.00
C GLY A 55 1.52 -15.97 6.43
N GLU A 56 1.95 -14.84 5.85
CA GLU A 56 3.20 -14.16 6.19
C GLU A 56 2.98 -13.14 7.33
N ASN A 57 4.06 -12.75 8.02
CA ASN A 57 3.95 -11.76 9.09
C ASN A 57 3.96 -10.34 8.50
N ASP A 58 2.89 -9.59 8.76
CA ASP A 58 2.80 -8.19 8.38
C ASP A 58 3.48 -7.27 9.42
N LEU A 59 4.80 -7.11 9.29
CA LEU A 59 5.61 -6.31 10.23
C LEU A 59 5.83 -4.86 9.78
N GLU A 60 5.79 -4.61 8.47
CA GLU A 60 6.18 -3.31 7.90
C GLU A 60 4.97 -2.38 7.71
N VAL A 61 3.82 -2.92 7.25
CA VAL A 61 2.57 -2.15 7.16
C VAL A 61 1.83 -2.25 8.49
N GLY A 62 1.50 -3.47 8.91
CA GLY A 62 0.71 -3.72 10.10
C GLY A 62 -0.65 -3.02 10.08
N THR A 63 -1.35 -3.05 11.22
CA THR A 63 -2.71 -2.49 11.32
C THR A 63 -2.74 -0.96 11.13
N GLU A 64 -1.74 -0.23 11.65
CA GLU A 64 -1.78 1.24 11.64
C GLU A 64 -1.71 1.82 10.22
N LEU A 65 -0.71 1.43 9.43
CA LEU A 65 -0.57 1.95 8.07
C LEU A 65 -1.69 1.45 7.16
N PHE A 66 -2.15 0.20 7.38
CA PHE A 66 -3.30 -0.35 6.66
C PHE A 66 -4.58 0.47 6.88
N GLU A 67 -4.92 0.80 8.13
CA GLU A 67 -6.11 1.61 8.45
C GLU A 67 -6.01 3.03 7.86
N LYS A 68 -4.83 3.65 7.96
CA LYS A 68 -4.58 4.97 7.33
C LYS A 68 -4.72 4.91 5.80
N ALA A 69 -4.26 3.81 5.18
CA ALA A 69 -4.36 3.60 3.74
C ALA A 69 -5.81 3.44 3.27
N LEU A 70 -6.62 2.64 3.97
CA LEU A 70 -8.04 2.51 3.70
C LEU A 70 -8.76 3.86 3.81
N ALA A 71 -8.47 4.61 4.88
CA ALA A 71 -9.03 5.94 5.08
C ALA A 71 -8.66 6.92 3.96
N HIS A 72 -7.40 6.91 3.50
CA HIS A 72 -6.94 7.76 2.39
C HIS A 72 -7.60 7.39 1.06
N LEU A 73 -7.81 6.10 0.80
CA LEU A 73 -8.47 5.62 -0.41
C LEU A 73 -10.00 5.74 -0.35
N GLY A 74 -10.57 5.99 0.82
CA GLY A 74 -12.02 6.04 1.04
C GLY A 74 -12.69 4.67 0.95
N ILE A 75 -11.94 3.59 1.21
CA ILE A 75 -12.42 2.21 1.12
C ILE A 75 -13.02 1.81 2.47
N GLY A 76 -14.29 1.40 2.44
CA GLY A 76 -14.99 0.84 3.61
C GLY A 76 -14.76 -0.67 3.76
N GLN A 77 -15.19 -1.24 4.89
CA GLN A 77 -15.00 -2.67 5.18
C GLN A 77 -15.60 -3.60 4.11
N GLU A 78 -16.83 -3.32 3.65
CA GLU A 78 -17.50 -4.15 2.63
C GLU A 78 -16.72 -4.15 1.31
N GLU A 79 -16.24 -2.97 0.88
CA GLU A 79 -15.42 -2.85 -0.34
C GLU A 79 -14.05 -3.50 -0.16
N PHE A 80 -13.47 -3.43 1.03
CA PHE A 80 -12.23 -4.13 1.36
C PHE A 80 -12.42 -5.65 1.33
N ASP A 81 -13.48 -6.17 1.92
CA ASP A 81 -13.79 -7.61 1.92
C ASP A 81 -13.95 -8.14 0.49
N ASP A 82 -14.66 -7.38 -0.37
CA ASP A 82 -14.79 -7.67 -1.79
C ASP A 82 -13.44 -7.65 -2.53
N LEU A 83 -12.60 -6.64 -2.26
CA LEU A 83 -11.27 -6.54 -2.84
C LEU A 83 -10.40 -7.74 -2.42
N ARG A 84 -10.40 -8.08 -1.14
CA ARG A 84 -9.66 -9.20 -0.56
C ARG A 84 -10.09 -10.52 -1.20
N ALA A 85 -11.40 -10.76 -1.35
CA ALA A 85 -11.91 -11.95 -2.01
C ALA A 85 -11.44 -12.04 -3.47
N ARG A 86 -11.46 -10.93 -4.21
CA ARG A 86 -10.98 -10.89 -5.60
C ARG A 86 -9.47 -11.16 -5.71
N VAL A 87 -8.68 -10.69 -4.74
CA VAL A 87 -7.24 -10.99 -4.70
C VAL A 87 -7.01 -12.48 -4.39
N ALA A 88 -7.73 -13.04 -3.41
CA ALA A 88 -7.65 -14.46 -3.06
C ALA A 88 -7.95 -15.37 -4.26
N GLU A 89 -9.01 -15.07 -5.02
CA GLU A 89 -9.34 -15.75 -6.26
C GLU A 89 -8.20 -15.62 -7.29
N ALA A 90 -7.68 -14.40 -7.49
CA ALA A 90 -6.67 -14.13 -8.52
C ALA A 90 -5.32 -14.82 -8.25
N ILE A 91 -4.94 -14.98 -6.98
CA ILE A 91 -3.68 -15.65 -6.61
C ILE A 91 -3.85 -17.16 -6.34
N GLY A 92 -5.09 -17.67 -6.38
CA GLY A 92 -5.40 -19.07 -6.13
C GLY A 92 -5.27 -19.49 -4.66
N ALA A 93 -5.44 -18.56 -3.72
CA ALA A 93 -5.41 -18.85 -2.28
C ALA A 93 -6.68 -19.57 -1.79
N ASP A 94 -7.76 -19.54 -2.60
CA ASP A 94 -9.04 -20.21 -2.31
C ASP A 94 -9.12 -21.66 -2.86
N ALA A 95 -8.04 -22.19 -3.46
CA ALA A 95 -8.02 -23.47 -4.19
C ALA A 95 -7.44 -24.66 -3.39
#